data_AF-A0AA94L4S5-F1
#
_entry.id   AF-A0AA94L4S5-F1
#
_cell.length_a   1.000
_cell.length_b   1.000
_cell.length_c   1.000
_cell.angle_alpha   90.00
_cell.angle_beta   90.00
_cell.angle_gamma   90.00
#
_symmetry.space_group_name_H-M   'P 1'
#
loop_
_entity.id
_entity.type
_entity.pdbx_description
1 polymer ?
#
loop_
_entity_poly.entity_id
_entity_poly.type
_entity_poly.pdbx_seq_one_letter_code
_entity_poly.pdbx_strand_id
1 'polypeptide(L)'
;FPFKDIPKDHWARERIICAFANGMISGKNKDTFAPDESITIRDYIVVLLKASAKNEEQRKLLLDTAKTLGGYPDGYLKIAKGNGLIADQLPEKIASRGDIARILYNAYNHEATITYIKAAKPVIYLYPEKETDVNVKVSFMGDFTFTYPEYKDGWAVTARPDGTVISGTTEYPYLFWEGKVMNYSPEFDEGFLVSRKETVSFLEEKLKILGLNEKERTDFITYWTPQLIKNNFNIIKFDTEEYASKASLNIVPQPDSIIRVFMVYKVANGNESIKKQQLSAVERNGFVAVEWGGALEE
;
A
#
# COMPACT_ATOMS: atom_id res chain seq x y z
N PHE A 1 11.52 -22.53 -26.88
CA PHE A 1 10.14 -22.29 -27.32
C PHE A 1 9.42 -23.62 -27.43
N PRO A 2 8.35 -23.88 -26.65
CA PRO A 2 7.83 -25.23 -26.46
C PRO A 2 6.56 -25.57 -27.28
N PHE A 3 5.91 -24.58 -27.90
CA PHE A 3 4.61 -24.77 -28.54
C PHE A 3 4.72 -25.41 -29.93
N LYS A 4 3.98 -26.51 -30.14
CA LYS A 4 4.02 -27.32 -31.38
C LYS A 4 2.91 -26.94 -32.37
N ASP A 5 1.87 -26.28 -31.89
CA ASP A 5 0.64 -25.93 -32.59
C ASP A 5 0.71 -24.56 -33.29
N ILE A 6 1.89 -23.97 -33.40
CA ILE A 6 2.12 -22.70 -34.10
C ILE A 6 2.86 -22.99 -35.42
N PRO A 7 2.18 -22.91 -36.58
CA PRO A 7 2.80 -23.09 -37.89
C PRO A 7 4.00 -22.16 -38.09
N LYS A 8 5.02 -22.61 -38.84
CA LYS A 8 6.24 -21.82 -39.08
C LYS A 8 5.96 -20.51 -39.82
N ASP A 9 4.92 -20.48 -40.62
CA ASP A 9 4.43 -19.38 -41.45
C ASP A 9 3.27 -18.61 -40.78
N HIS A 10 2.88 -18.96 -39.55
CA HIS A 10 1.85 -18.22 -38.84
C HIS A 10 2.27 -16.77 -38.59
N TRP A 11 1.44 -15.80 -39.00
CA TRP A 11 1.77 -14.38 -38.99
C TRP A 11 2.23 -13.84 -37.63
N ALA A 12 1.68 -14.38 -36.53
CA ALA A 12 2.01 -13.98 -35.17
C ALA A 12 3.20 -14.74 -34.55
N ARG A 13 3.77 -15.74 -35.24
CA ARG A 13 4.72 -16.70 -34.67
C ARG A 13 5.89 -16.03 -33.94
N GLU A 14 6.60 -15.13 -34.61
CA GLU A 14 7.76 -14.45 -34.04
C GLU A 14 7.37 -13.57 -32.84
N ARG A 15 6.18 -12.95 -32.88
CA ARG A 15 5.68 -12.14 -31.77
C ARG A 15 5.29 -13.00 -30.56
N ILE A 16 4.69 -14.17 -30.80
CA ILE A 16 4.40 -15.15 -29.75
C ILE A 16 5.69 -15.68 -29.12
N ILE A 17 6.73 -15.97 -29.93
CA ILE A 17 8.04 -16.38 -29.41
C ILE A 17 8.63 -15.31 -28.49
N CYS A 18 8.66 -14.06 -28.94
CA CYS A 18 9.19 -12.96 -28.14
C CYS A 18 8.40 -12.75 -26.85
N ALA A 19 7.07 -12.71 -26.93
CA ALA A 19 6.21 -12.52 -25.75
C ALA A 19 6.38 -13.66 -24.74
N PHE A 20 6.50 -14.91 -25.20
CA PHE A 20 6.75 -16.07 -24.33
C PHE A 20 8.14 -15.99 -23.68
N ALA A 21 9.18 -15.68 -24.45
CA ALA A 21 10.54 -15.57 -23.94
C ALA A 21 10.68 -14.46 -22.87
N ASN A 22 9.85 -13.41 -22.96
CA ASN A 22 9.80 -12.33 -21.98
C ASN A 22 8.80 -12.57 -20.84
N GLY A 23 8.19 -13.75 -20.75
CA GLY A 23 7.26 -14.12 -19.69
C GLY A 23 5.91 -13.39 -19.73
N MET A 24 5.57 -12.74 -20.85
CA MET A 24 4.33 -11.98 -21.02
C MET A 24 3.11 -12.89 -21.24
N ILE A 25 3.34 -14.07 -21.81
CA ILE A 25 2.31 -15.05 -22.14
C ILE A 25 2.74 -16.45 -21.70
N SER A 26 1.75 -17.33 -21.52
CA SER A 26 1.93 -18.75 -21.24
C SER A 26 1.03 -19.56 -22.17
N GLY A 27 1.40 -20.81 -22.46
CA GLY A 27 0.53 -21.72 -23.21
C GLY A 27 -0.63 -22.23 -22.37
N LYS A 28 -1.64 -22.80 -23.04
CA LYS A 28 -2.73 -23.52 -22.37
C LYS A 28 -2.22 -24.74 -21.62
N ASN A 29 -1.14 -25.33 -22.13
CA ASN A 29 -0.38 -26.40 -21.48
C ASN A 29 1.09 -26.34 -21.90
N LYS A 30 1.86 -27.40 -21.60
CA LYS A 30 3.32 -27.46 -21.82
C LYS A 30 3.75 -27.31 -23.28
N ASP A 31 2.92 -27.65 -24.27
CA ASP A 31 3.30 -27.65 -25.69
C ASP A 31 2.21 -27.11 -26.64
N THR A 32 1.14 -26.50 -26.10
CA THR A 32 0.02 -25.92 -26.87
C THR A 32 -0.20 -24.46 -26.47
N PHE A 33 -0.27 -23.57 -27.45
CA PHE A 33 -0.59 -22.15 -27.27
C PHE A 33 -2.00 -21.76 -27.70
N ALA A 34 -2.52 -22.37 -28.77
CA ALA A 34 -3.78 -22.08 -29.46
C ALA A 34 -3.82 -20.65 -30.08
N PRO A 35 -2.99 -20.35 -31.11
CA PRO A 35 -2.81 -18.99 -31.62
C PRO A 35 -4.06 -18.34 -32.25
N ASP A 36 -5.01 -19.16 -32.72
CA ASP A 36 -6.24 -18.70 -33.39
C ASP A 36 -7.48 -18.76 -32.48
N GLU A 37 -7.32 -19.20 -31.23
CA GLU A 37 -8.44 -19.28 -30.29
C GLU A 37 -8.79 -17.90 -29.73
N SER A 38 -10.09 -17.64 -29.57
CA SER A 38 -10.56 -16.41 -28.92
C SER A 38 -10.17 -16.39 -27.45
N ILE A 39 -9.70 -15.25 -26.96
CA ILE A 39 -9.37 -15.07 -25.55
C ILE A 39 -10.56 -14.56 -24.74
N THR A 40 -10.57 -14.86 -23.46
CA THR A 40 -11.52 -14.24 -22.52
C THR A 40 -11.00 -12.88 -22.04
N ILE A 41 -11.87 -12.08 -21.42
CA ILE A 41 -11.48 -10.80 -20.80
C ILE A 41 -10.38 -11.01 -19.74
N ARG A 42 -10.50 -12.05 -18.92
CA ARG A 42 -9.51 -12.41 -17.90
C ARG A 42 -8.15 -12.75 -18.49
N ASP A 43 -8.12 -13.49 -19.60
CA ASP A 43 -6.85 -13.82 -20.27
C ASP A 43 -6.16 -12.56 -20.78
N TYR A 44 -6.95 -11.66 -21.37
CA TYR A 44 -6.44 -10.38 -21.84
C TYR A 44 -5.81 -9.54 -20.71
N ILE A 45 -6.50 -9.43 -19.56
CA ILE A 45 -6.02 -8.68 -18.39
C ILE A 45 -4.70 -9.26 -17.88
N VAL A 46 -4.59 -10.59 -17.80
CA VAL A 46 -3.35 -11.26 -17.34
C VAL A 46 -2.19 -10.93 -18.26
N VAL A 47 -2.40 -11.00 -19.59
CA VAL A 47 -1.36 -10.64 -20.58
C VAL A 47 -0.99 -9.17 -20.46
N LEU A 48 -1.98 -8.28 -20.31
CA LEU A 48 -1.75 -6.85 -20.19
C LEU A 48 -0.91 -6.50 -18.95
N LEU A 49 -1.23 -7.07 -17.79
CA LEU A 49 -0.45 -6.88 -16.55
C LEU A 49 0.98 -7.41 -16.68
N LYS A 50 1.16 -8.58 -17.28
CA LYS A 50 2.51 -9.13 -17.48
C LYS A 50 3.32 -8.31 -18.48
N ALA A 51 2.66 -7.73 -19.49
CA ALA A 51 3.29 -6.86 -20.47
C ALA A 51 3.62 -5.46 -19.93
N SER A 52 2.93 -4.98 -18.89
CA SER A 52 3.19 -3.66 -18.28
C SER A 52 4.42 -3.65 -17.36
N ALA A 53 4.91 -4.81 -16.92
CA ALA A 53 6.12 -4.92 -16.11
C ALA A 53 7.35 -4.49 -16.92
N LYS A 54 8.00 -3.38 -16.51
CA LYS A 54 9.10 -2.74 -17.25
C LYS A 54 10.44 -3.47 -17.10
N ASN A 55 10.59 -4.30 -16.07
CA ASN A 55 11.81 -5.05 -15.77
C ASN A 55 11.50 -6.39 -15.07
N GLU A 56 12.53 -7.21 -14.82
CA GLU A 56 12.38 -8.52 -14.19
C GLU A 56 11.89 -8.45 -12.74
N GLU A 57 12.29 -7.42 -12.00
CA GLU A 57 11.90 -7.21 -10.61
C GLU A 57 10.39 -6.96 -10.49
N GLN A 58 9.85 -6.03 -11.28
CA GLN A 58 8.42 -5.76 -11.36
C GLN A 58 7.63 -6.98 -11.82
N ARG A 59 8.21 -7.77 -12.73
CA ARG A 59 7.58 -9.02 -13.18
C ARG A 59 7.53 -10.04 -12.06
N LYS A 60 8.64 -10.24 -11.33
CA LYS A 60 8.70 -11.15 -10.19
C LYS A 60 7.69 -10.74 -9.13
N LEU A 61 7.64 -9.46 -8.79
CA LEU A 61 6.68 -8.90 -7.85
C LEU A 61 5.23 -9.17 -8.28
N LEU A 62 4.89 -8.93 -9.55
CA LEU A 62 3.56 -9.23 -10.09
C LEU A 62 3.20 -10.72 -9.92
N LEU A 63 4.13 -11.62 -10.26
CA LEU A 63 3.91 -13.07 -10.18
C LEU A 63 3.72 -13.53 -8.73
N ASP A 64 4.57 -13.07 -7.81
CA ASP A 64 4.52 -13.41 -6.39
C ASP A 64 3.24 -12.86 -5.73
N THR A 65 2.86 -11.62 -6.08
CA THR A 65 1.62 -10.99 -5.62
C THR A 65 0.40 -11.75 -6.12
N ALA A 66 0.35 -12.08 -7.41
CA ALA A 66 -0.75 -12.83 -7.98
C ALA A 66 -0.89 -14.20 -7.31
N LYS A 67 0.24 -14.88 -7.03
CA LYS A 67 0.25 -16.17 -6.30
C LYS A 67 -0.36 -16.05 -4.91
N THR A 68 0.06 -15.04 -4.13
CA THR A 68 -0.49 -14.77 -2.79
C THR A 68 -1.98 -14.47 -2.82
N LEU A 69 -2.47 -13.82 -3.87
CA LEU A 69 -3.87 -13.40 -4.00
C LEU A 69 -4.82 -14.46 -4.58
N GLY A 70 -4.37 -15.70 -4.77
CA GLY A 70 -5.18 -16.80 -5.30
C GLY A 70 -4.69 -17.38 -6.62
N GLY A 71 -3.55 -16.90 -7.13
CA GLY A 71 -2.92 -17.41 -8.34
C GLY A 71 -3.64 -17.01 -9.63
N TYR A 72 -3.41 -17.76 -10.69
CA TYR A 72 -4.12 -17.56 -11.95
C TYR A 72 -5.53 -18.19 -11.87
N PRO A 73 -6.60 -17.46 -12.21
CA PRO A 73 -6.64 -16.06 -12.66
C PRO A 73 -6.81 -15.05 -11.51
N ASP A 74 -7.29 -15.49 -10.35
CA ASP A 74 -7.99 -14.63 -9.38
C ASP A 74 -7.09 -13.56 -8.79
N GLY A 75 -5.82 -13.90 -8.54
CA GLY A 75 -4.84 -12.95 -8.05
C GLY A 75 -4.57 -11.83 -9.04
N TYR A 76 -4.51 -12.13 -10.34
CA TYR A 76 -4.34 -11.11 -11.38
C TYR A 76 -5.57 -10.22 -11.51
N LEU A 77 -6.77 -10.78 -11.40
CA LEU A 77 -8.01 -10.00 -11.43
C LEU A 77 -8.11 -9.06 -10.22
N LYS A 78 -7.70 -9.50 -9.03
CA LYS A 78 -7.60 -8.64 -7.83
C LYS A 78 -6.60 -7.51 -8.02
N ILE A 79 -5.44 -7.78 -8.61
CA ILE A 79 -4.43 -6.76 -8.92
C ILE A 79 -4.98 -5.75 -9.93
N ALA A 80 -5.54 -6.21 -11.04
CA ALA A 80 -6.11 -5.33 -12.05
C ALA A 80 -7.27 -4.50 -11.51
N LYS A 81 -8.09 -5.06 -10.60
CA LYS A 81 -9.13 -4.32 -9.89
C LYS A 81 -8.55 -3.24 -8.98
N GLY A 82 -7.56 -3.59 -8.15
CA GLY A 82 -6.85 -2.64 -7.28
C GLY A 82 -6.20 -1.48 -8.04
N ASN A 83 -5.73 -1.76 -9.27
CA ASN A 83 -5.15 -0.76 -10.17
C ASN A 83 -6.20 0.02 -10.99
N GLY A 84 -7.51 -0.15 -10.75
CA GLY A 84 -8.56 0.55 -11.50
C GLY A 84 -8.71 0.13 -12.97
N LEU A 85 -8.04 -0.94 -13.42
CA LEU A 85 -8.12 -1.41 -14.81
C LEU A 85 -9.50 -1.99 -15.14
N ILE A 86 -10.17 -2.55 -14.13
CA ILE A 86 -11.42 -3.30 -14.28
C ILE A 86 -12.43 -2.96 -13.18
N ALA A 87 -13.71 -3.05 -13.51
CA ALA A 87 -14.82 -2.85 -12.58
C ALA A 87 -15.05 -4.09 -11.69
N ASP A 88 -15.86 -3.93 -10.64
CA ASP A 88 -16.18 -4.98 -9.65
C ASP A 88 -16.72 -6.27 -10.25
N GLN A 89 -17.53 -6.15 -11.31
CA GLN A 89 -18.11 -7.27 -12.03
C GLN A 89 -17.46 -7.37 -13.40
N LEU A 90 -16.70 -8.44 -13.59
CA LEU A 90 -16.22 -8.84 -14.91
C LEU A 90 -17.11 -9.92 -15.49
N PRO A 91 -17.68 -9.71 -16.67
CA PRO A 91 -18.39 -10.78 -17.35
C PRO A 91 -17.38 -11.87 -17.76
N GLU A 92 -17.64 -13.11 -17.36
CA GLU A 92 -16.86 -14.28 -17.81
C GLU A 92 -17.27 -14.63 -19.24
N LYS A 93 -16.78 -13.83 -20.19
CA LYS A 93 -17.08 -13.92 -21.62
C LYS A 93 -15.81 -13.79 -22.48
N ILE A 94 -15.94 -14.22 -23.74
CA ILE A 94 -14.98 -13.88 -24.80
C ILE A 94 -14.88 -12.36 -24.92
N ALA A 95 -13.65 -11.85 -25.01
CA ALA A 95 -13.43 -10.41 -25.10
C ALA A 95 -13.87 -9.87 -26.47
N SER A 96 -14.78 -8.91 -26.48
CA SER A 96 -15.09 -8.15 -27.69
C SER A 96 -14.06 -7.04 -27.92
N ARG A 97 -13.96 -6.53 -29.16
CA ARG A 97 -13.10 -5.37 -29.48
C ARG A 97 -13.41 -4.16 -28.60
N GLY A 98 -14.67 -3.97 -28.19
CA GLY A 98 -15.07 -2.91 -27.27
C GLY A 98 -14.54 -3.11 -25.85
N ASP A 99 -14.56 -4.35 -25.35
CA ASP A 99 -13.98 -4.69 -24.04
C ASP A 99 -12.46 -4.42 -24.05
N ILE A 100 -11.77 -4.84 -25.11
CA ILE A 100 -10.33 -4.60 -25.30
C ILE A 100 -10.02 -3.10 -25.35
N ALA A 101 -10.76 -2.34 -26.15
CA ALA A 101 -10.56 -0.89 -26.29
C ALA A 101 -10.77 -0.16 -24.96
N ARG A 102 -11.79 -0.53 -24.18
CA ARG A 102 -12.03 0.03 -22.85
C ARG A 102 -10.88 -0.28 -21.89
N ILE A 103 -10.43 -1.53 -21.83
CA ILE A 103 -9.33 -1.94 -20.94
C ILE A 103 -8.01 -1.25 -21.34
N LEU A 104 -7.73 -1.14 -22.64
CA LEU A 104 -6.56 -0.40 -23.15
C LEU A 104 -6.63 1.08 -22.81
N TYR A 105 -7.79 1.72 -23.00
CA TYR A 105 -7.99 3.11 -22.62
C TYR A 105 -7.77 3.32 -21.12
N ASN A 106 -8.28 2.41 -20.29
CA ASN A 106 -8.02 2.45 -18.84
C ASN A 106 -6.53 2.31 -18.55
N ALA A 107 -5.83 1.35 -19.16
CA ALA A 107 -4.39 1.13 -18.97
C ALA A 107 -3.48 2.19 -19.60
N TYR A 108 -4.03 3.04 -20.48
CA TYR A 108 -3.34 4.17 -21.10
C TYR A 108 -3.52 5.46 -20.29
N ASN A 109 -4.75 5.75 -19.82
CA ASN A 109 -5.06 6.99 -19.08
C ASN A 109 -4.81 6.87 -17.58
N HIS A 110 -5.01 5.69 -17.02
CA HIS A 110 -4.25 5.26 -15.86
C HIS A 110 -3.01 4.65 -16.49
N GLU A 111 -1.85 5.31 -16.45
CA GLU A 111 -0.62 4.54 -16.66
C GLU A 111 -0.80 3.27 -15.83
N ALA A 112 -0.66 2.08 -16.41
CA ALA A 112 -0.62 0.84 -15.64
C ALA A 112 0.69 0.78 -14.80
N THR A 113 1.00 1.88 -14.13
CA THR A 113 1.89 2.01 -13.01
C THR A 113 1.10 1.53 -11.80
N ILE A 114 1.77 0.69 -11.02
CA ILE A 114 1.32 0.35 -9.69
C ILE A 114 1.18 1.68 -8.94
N THR A 115 -0.06 2.12 -8.67
CA THR A 115 -0.28 3.32 -7.87
C THR A 115 0.06 2.95 -6.43
N TYR A 116 1.00 3.71 -5.88
CA TYR A 116 1.40 3.60 -4.51
C TYR A 116 1.29 4.97 -3.88
N ILE A 117 0.89 5.00 -2.62
CA ILE A 117 1.07 6.17 -1.79
C ILE A 117 2.36 6.00 -0.99
N LYS A 118 3.15 7.07 -0.85
CA LYS A 118 4.34 7.02 -0.01
C LYS A 118 3.91 7.19 1.44
N ALA A 119 3.93 6.09 2.20
CA ALA A 119 3.81 6.15 3.66
C ALA A 119 5.11 6.74 4.23
N ALA A 120 5.00 7.94 4.81
CA ALA A 120 6.11 8.70 5.34
C ALA A 120 6.05 8.74 6.86
N LYS A 121 7.19 8.44 7.48
CA LYS A 121 7.38 8.37 8.94
C LYS A 121 6.31 7.60 9.74
N PRO A 122 5.92 6.36 9.34
CA PRO A 122 5.56 5.37 10.33
C PRO A 122 6.66 5.18 11.38
N VAL A 123 6.38 5.57 12.62
CA VAL A 123 7.20 5.25 13.80
C VAL A 123 6.39 4.44 14.79
N ILE A 124 7.04 3.47 15.43
CA ILE A 124 6.42 2.52 16.35
C ILE A 124 7.08 2.64 17.73
N TYR A 125 6.30 3.04 18.73
CA TYR A 125 6.68 3.08 20.14
C TYR A 125 6.16 1.84 20.85
N LEU A 126 6.94 1.31 21.78
CA LEU A 126 6.62 0.13 22.57
C LEU A 126 6.76 0.46 24.06
N TYR A 127 5.68 0.33 24.82
CA TYR A 127 5.62 0.63 26.26
C TYR A 127 5.13 -0.60 27.05
N PRO A 128 5.95 -1.65 27.20
CA PRO A 128 5.58 -2.77 28.05
C PRO A 128 5.60 -2.38 29.54
N GLU A 129 4.90 -3.11 30.41
CA GLU A 129 4.89 -2.82 31.85
C GLU A 129 6.23 -3.10 32.55
N LYS A 130 7.06 -3.94 31.92
CA LYS A 130 8.42 -4.29 32.35
C LYS A 130 9.29 -4.48 31.11
N GLU A 131 10.61 -4.48 31.28
CA GLU A 131 11.53 -4.81 30.19
C GLU A 131 11.14 -6.15 29.55
N THR A 132 10.88 -6.13 28.24
CA THR A 132 10.25 -7.24 27.51
C THR A 132 10.89 -7.38 26.13
N ASP A 133 11.21 -8.61 25.74
CA ASP A 133 11.58 -8.92 24.36
C ASP A 133 10.34 -8.91 23.46
N VAL A 134 10.41 -8.15 22.37
CA VAL A 134 9.32 -7.90 21.45
C VAL A 134 9.78 -8.16 20.03
N ASN A 135 9.00 -8.95 19.30
CA ASN A 135 9.12 -9.10 17.85
C ASN A 135 8.05 -8.23 17.17
N VAL A 136 8.47 -7.40 16.22
CA VAL A 136 7.61 -6.51 15.46
C VAL A 136 7.77 -6.81 13.97
N LYS A 137 6.66 -7.10 13.29
CA LYS A 137 6.62 -7.36 11.85
C LYS A 137 5.57 -6.48 11.18
N VAL A 138 6.01 -5.74 10.18
CA VAL A 138 5.16 -4.93 9.31
C VAL A 138 5.00 -5.66 7.98
N SER A 139 3.77 -5.86 7.53
CA SER A 139 3.48 -6.49 6.23
C SER A 139 2.47 -5.66 5.45
N PHE A 140 2.83 -5.25 4.24
CA PHE A 140 1.99 -4.51 3.31
C PHE A 140 2.30 -4.91 1.87
N MET A 141 1.38 -4.60 0.95
CA MET A 141 1.63 -4.71 -0.48
C MET A 141 2.49 -3.54 -0.91
N GLY A 142 3.76 -3.77 -1.21
CA GLY A 142 4.69 -2.71 -1.56
C GLY A 142 6.11 -2.98 -1.10
N ASP A 143 6.92 -1.92 -1.10
CA ASP A 143 8.34 -1.99 -0.73
C ASP A 143 8.66 -0.98 0.36
N PHE A 144 9.51 -1.40 1.30
CA PHE A 144 10.17 -0.46 2.19
C PHE A 144 11.13 0.42 1.37
N THR A 145 11.04 1.74 1.55
CA THR A 145 12.03 2.68 1.03
C THR A 145 13.13 2.95 2.03
N PHE A 146 12.82 2.81 3.32
CA PHE A 146 13.81 2.93 4.40
C PHE A 146 13.28 2.28 5.68
N THR A 147 14.17 1.71 6.49
CA THR A 147 13.86 1.19 7.82
C THR A 147 14.97 1.52 8.79
N TYR A 148 14.63 1.74 10.06
CA TYR A 148 15.62 1.96 11.11
C TYR A 148 15.07 1.55 12.48
N PRO A 149 15.76 0.68 13.24
CA PRO A 149 16.97 -0.09 12.90
C PRO A 149 16.79 -0.96 11.65
N GLU A 150 17.87 -1.59 11.16
CA GLU A 150 17.80 -2.46 9.97
C GLU A 150 16.68 -3.50 10.09
N TYR A 151 15.74 -3.48 9.14
CA TYR A 151 14.64 -4.45 9.06
C TYR A 151 15.08 -5.68 8.28
N LYS A 152 15.06 -6.85 8.93
CA LYS A 152 15.35 -8.14 8.30
C LYS A 152 14.04 -8.84 7.91
N ASP A 153 13.57 -9.78 8.73
CA ASP A 153 12.24 -10.40 8.59
C ASP A 153 11.25 -9.87 9.65
N GLY A 154 11.55 -8.69 10.18
CA GLY A 154 10.99 -8.12 11.40
C GLY A 154 12.10 -7.53 12.27
N TRP A 155 11.69 -6.76 13.29
CA TRP A 155 12.57 -6.33 14.37
C TRP A 155 12.40 -7.26 15.56
N ALA A 156 13.51 -7.79 16.06
CA ALA A 156 13.58 -8.46 17.36
C ALA A 156 14.33 -7.53 18.32
N VAL A 157 13.62 -6.98 19.30
CA VAL A 157 14.13 -5.90 20.17
C VAL A 157 13.73 -6.13 21.62
N THR A 158 14.46 -5.51 22.55
CA THR A 158 14.03 -5.43 23.95
C THR A 158 13.45 -4.04 24.20
N ALA A 159 12.18 -3.96 24.60
CA ALA A 159 11.50 -2.70 24.90
C ALA A 159 11.40 -2.48 26.42
N ARG A 160 11.56 -1.22 26.84
CA ARG A 160 11.43 -0.78 28.24
C ARG A 160 10.17 0.04 28.47
N PRO A 161 9.66 0.13 29.72
CA PRO A 161 8.44 0.88 30.02
C PRO A 161 8.48 2.38 29.67
N ASP A 162 9.68 2.97 29.58
CA ASP A 162 9.88 4.38 29.19
C ASP A 162 9.81 4.61 27.67
N GLY A 163 9.61 3.56 26.88
CA GLY A 163 9.57 3.61 25.42
C GLY A 163 10.92 3.41 24.74
N THR A 164 11.99 3.14 25.51
CA THR A 164 13.30 2.82 24.94
C THR A 164 13.25 1.44 24.27
N VAL A 165 13.75 1.36 23.04
CA VAL A 165 13.83 0.13 22.24
C VAL A 165 15.30 -0.23 22.01
N ILE A 166 15.71 -1.43 22.37
CA ILE A 166 17.09 -1.93 22.24
C ILE A 166 17.14 -2.93 21.09
N SER A 167 17.97 -2.68 20.09
CA SER A 167 18.28 -3.63 19.01
C SER A 167 19.77 -3.94 19.03
N GLY A 168 20.14 -5.17 19.39
CA GLY A 168 21.53 -5.53 19.63
C GLY A 168 22.09 -4.80 20.85
N THR A 169 23.05 -3.89 20.63
CA THR A 169 23.68 -3.08 21.69
C THR A 169 23.29 -1.60 21.64
N THR A 170 22.38 -1.22 20.74
CA THR A 170 22.02 0.18 20.50
C THR A 170 20.61 0.46 20.97
N GLU A 171 20.45 1.60 21.64
CA GLU A 171 19.15 2.12 22.09
C GLU A 171 18.55 3.08 21.05
N TYR A 172 17.24 2.97 20.86
CA TYR A 172 16.45 3.72 19.91
C TYR A 172 15.18 4.25 20.59
N PRO A 173 14.69 5.43 20.20
CA PRO A 173 13.46 6.00 20.77
C PRO A 173 12.18 5.36 20.23
N TYR A 174 12.27 4.66 19.09
CA TYR A 174 11.19 3.99 18.36
C TYR A 174 11.77 3.15 17.22
N LEU A 175 10.95 2.27 16.64
CA LEU A 175 11.21 1.65 15.32
C LEU A 175 10.66 2.56 14.22
N PHE A 176 11.29 2.60 13.05
CA PHE A 176 10.91 3.49 11.95
C PHE A 176 10.87 2.73 10.63
N TRP A 177 9.86 3.01 9.82
CA TRP A 177 9.84 2.61 8.42
C TRP A 177 9.22 3.68 7.53
N GLU A 178 9.62 3.67 6.26
CA GLU A 178 8.94 4.33 5.15
C GLU A 178 8.74 3.32 4.04
N GLY A 179 7.68 3.47 3.26
CA GLY A 179 7.40 2.54 2.18
C GLY A 179 6.45 3.08 1.14
N LYS A 180 6.45 2.39 0.00
CA LYS A 180 5.48 2.58 -1.07
C LYS A 180 4.33 1.60 -0.84
N VAL A 181 3.22 2.08 -0.30
CA VAL A 181 2.05 1.22 -0.04
C VAL A 181 1.17 1.20 -1.28
N MET A 182 1.08 0.03 -1.91
CA MET A 182 0.33 -0.19 -3.16
C MET A 182 -1.16 -0.38 -2.89
N ASN A 183 -1.99 -0.03 -3.86
CA ASN A 183 -3.45 -0.18 -3.79
C ASN A 183 -4.08 0.54 -2.58
N TYR A 184 -3.46 1.62 -2.15
CA TYR A 184 -3.99 2.51 -1.13
C TYR A 184 -4.22 3.88 -1.75
N SER A 185 -5.49 4.23 -1.94
CA SER A 185 -5.93 5.56 -2.38
C SER A 185 -6.97 6.06 -1.36
N PRO A 186 -6.58 6.96 -0.45
CA PRO A 186 -7.47 7.48 0.57
C PRO A 186 -8.60 8.31 -0.03
N GLU A 187 -9.84 7.97 0.31
CA GLU A 187 -11.01 8.78 -0.02
C GLU A 187 -11.23 9.88 1.03
N PHE A 188 -11.57 11.08 0.55
CA PHE A 188 -11.84 12.27 1.37
C PHE A 188 -13.34 12.61 1.40
N ASP A 189 -14.16 11.62 1.74
CA ASP A 189 -15.60 11.76 2.00
C ASP A 189 -15.87 12.48 3.34
N GLU A 190 -14.94 12.36 4.29
CA GLU A 190 -14.87 13.14 5.53
C GLU A 190 -13.44 13.58 5.87
N GLY A 191 -13.34 14.55 6.78
CA GLY A 191 -12.06 15.09 7.24
C GLY A 191 -12.22 16.49 7.81
N PHE A 192 -11.16 17.28 7.68
CA PHE A 192 -11.07 18.63 8.22
C PHE A 192 -10.40 19.55 7.20
N LEU A 193 -11.06 20.65 6.82
CA LEU A 193 -10.41 21.75 6.14
C LEU A 193 -9.63 22.57 7.17
N VAL A 194 -8.31 22.65 7.00
CA VAL A 194 -7.39 23.25 7.97
C VAL A 194 -6.52 24.28 7.28
N SER A 195 -6.52 25.52 7.78
CA SER A 195 -5.61 26.55 7.27
C SER A 195 -4.20 26.36 7.81
N ARG A 196 -3.21 26.90 7.09
CA ARG A 196 -1.80 26.92 7.57
C ARG A 196 -1.62 27.53 8.95
N LYS A 197 -2.49 28.48 9.34
CA LYS A 197 -2.41 29.20 10.63
C LYS A 197 -2.92 28.34 11.78
N GLU A 198 -3.85 27.45 11.51
CA GLU A 198 -4.52 26.59 12.50
C GLU A 198 -3.89 25.20 12.59
N THR A 199 -2.93 24.89 11.70
CA THR A 199 -2.35 23.54 11.57
C THR A 199 -1.81 22.99 12.88
N VAL A 200 -1.03 23.79 13.63
CA VAL A 200 -0.43 23.34 14.90
C VAL A 200 -1.52 23.06 15.94
N SER A 201 -2.38 24.04 16.22
CA SER A 201 -3.46 23.90 17.20
C SER A 201 -4.42 22.77 16.84
N PHE A 202 -4.68 22.57 15.54
CA PHE A 202 -5.48 21.46 15.05
C PHE A 202 -4.84 20.11 15.39
N LEU A 203 -3.56 19.92 15.07
CA LEU A 203 -2.87 18.66 15.35
C LEU A 203 -2.73 18.41 16.86
N GLU A 204 -2.45 19.44 17.66
CA GLU A 204 -2.41 19.33 19.13
C GLU A 204 -3.74 18.82 19.70
N GLU A 205 -4.86 19.36 19.22
CA GLU A 205 -6.20 18.94 19.64
C GLU A 205 -6.52 17.51 19.17
N LYS A 206 -6.40 17.24 17.86
CA LYS A 206 -6.87 15.97 17.29
C LYS A 206 -6.02 14.78 17.69
N LEU A 207 -4.69 14.92 17.74
CA LEU A 207 -3.82 13.82 18.15
C LEU A 207 -4.00 13.47 19.64
N LYS A 208 -4.37 14.45 20.48
CA LYS A 208 -4.75 14.19 21.87
C LYS A 208 -6.04 13.38 21.96
N ILE A 209 -7.05 13.70 21.14
CA ILE A 209 -8.29 12.92 21.03
C ILE A 209 -8.00 11.49 20.57
N LEU A 210 -7.06 11.30 19.65
CA LEU A 210 -6.64 9.98 19.15
C LEU A 210 -5.78 9.18 20.15
N GLY A 211 -5.53 9.70 21.35
CA GLY A 211 -4.85 8.98 22.43
C GLY A 211 -3.33 9.06 22.40
N LEU A 212 -2.71 9.89 21.56
CA LEU A 212 -1.26 10.09 21.58
C LEU A 212 -0.82 10.87 22.82
N ASN A 213 0.30 10.47 23.41
CA ASN A 213 0.91 11.17 24.54
C ASN A 213 1.72 12.40 24.09
N GLU A 214 2.27 13.16 25.02
CA GLU A 214 2.99 14.41 24.70
C GLU A 214 4.21 14.19 23.79
N LYS A 215 5.02 13.15 24.05
CA LYS A 215 6.19 12.80 23.26
C LYS A 215 5.80 12.46 21.82
N GLU A 216 4.84 11.54 21.65
CA GLU A 216 4.37 11.09 20.35
C GLU A 216 3.74 12.23 19.54
N ARG A 217 2.91 13.07 20.16
CA ARG A 217 2.33 14.25 19.49
C ARG A 217 3.41 15.23 19.06
N THR A 218 4.41 15.47 19.90
CA THR A 218 5.53 16.37 19.58
C THR A 218 6.29 15.89 18.36
N ASP A 219 6.64 14.60 18.31
CA ASP A 219 7.37 14.01 17.19
C ASP A 219 6.54 13.97 15.90
N PHE A 220 5.22 13.80 16.01
CA PHE A 220 4.28 13.89 14.90
C PHE A 220 4.22 15.32 14.34
N ILE A 221 3.92 16.29 15.21
CA ILE A 221 3.72 17.71 14.86
C ILE A 221 4.97 18.29 14.23
N THR A 222 6.13 18.04 14.82
CA THR A 222 7.41 18.59 14.34
C THR A 222 7.80 18.07 12.95
N TYR A 223 7.34 16.87 12.57
CA TYR A 223 7.57 16.34 11.23
C TYR A 223 6.54 16.78 10.20
N TRP A 224 5.26 16.73 10.54
CA TRP A 224 4.19 16.98 9.58
C TRP A 224 3.88 18.45 9.37
N THR A 225 4.00 19.29 10.40
CA THR A 225 3.68 20.72 10.30
C THR A 225 4.48 21.42 9.20
N PRO A 226 5.82 21.27 9.08
CA PRO A 226 6.60 21.91 8.00
C PRO A 226 6.15 21.54 6.59
N GLN A 227 5.48 20.40 6.42
CA GLN A 227 4.96 19.93 5.13
C GLN A 227 3.59 20.54 4.85
N LEU A 228 2.69 20.51 5.85
CA LEU A 228 1.33 21.03 5.76
C LEU A 228 1.28 22.55 5.54
N ILE A 229 2.13 23.31 6.23
CA ILE A 229 2.12 24.79 6.16
C ILE A 229 2.69 25.37 4.85
N LYS A 230 3.22 24.52 3.96
CA LYS A 230 3.57 24.93 2.59
C LYS A 230 2.33 25.31 1.78
N ASN A 231 1.18 24.75 2.15
CA ASN A 231 -0.10 24.98 1.51
C ASN A 231 -0.91 26.00 2.32
N ASN A 232 -1.74 26.82 1.67
CA ASN A 232 -2.60 27.75 2.39
C ASN A 232 -3.70 27.04 3.19
N PHE A 233 -4.26 25.98 2.58
CA PHE A 233 -5.24 25.09 3.18
C PHE A 233 -4.90 23.65 2.81
N ASN A 234 -5.24 22.73 3.71
CA ASN A 234 -5.22 21.30 3.48
C ASN A 234 -6.56 20.71 3.89
N ILE A 235 -7.00 19.66 3.21
CA ILE A 235 -7.98 18.73 3.78
C ILE A 235 -7.17 17.62 4.44
N ILE A 236 -7.42 17.38 5.74
CA ILE A 236 -6.75 16.36 6.55
C ILE A 236 -7.78 15.32 7.00
N LYS A 237 -7.44 14.03 6.89
CA LYS A 237 -8.20 12.89 7.41
C LYS A 237 -7.26 11.97 8.20
N PHE A 238 -7.75 11.36 9.27
CA PHE A 238 -7.05 10.28 9.96
C PHE A 238 -7.64 8.94 9.50
N ASP A 239 -6.97 8.31 8.53
CA ASP A 239 -7.48 7.17 7.75
C ASP A 239 -6.97 5.83 8.29
N THR A 240 -6.94 5.71 9.63
CA THR A 240 -6.30 4.61 10.35
C THR A 240 -6.84 3.24 9.95
N GLU A 241 -8.17 3.08 9.82
CA GLU A 241 -8.77 1.76 9.55
C GLU A 241 -8.41 1.23 8.17
N GLU A 242 -8.56 2.07 7.14
CA GLU A 242 -8.22 1.71 5.76
C GLU A 242 -6.71 1.45 5.66
N TYR A 243 -5.87 2.34 6.19
CA TYR A 243 -4.41 2.14 6.26
C TYR A 243 -4.04 0.82 6.96
N ALA A 244 -4.66 0.51 8.10
CA ALA A 244 -4.37 -0.70 8.85
C ALA A 244 -4.73 -1.98 8.07
N SER A 245 -5.71 -1.91 7.17
CA SER A 245 -6.04 -3.00 6.25
C SER A 245 -4.97 -3.22 5.17
N LYS A 246 -4.21 -2.17 4.80
CA LYS A 246 -3.15 -2.22 3.78
C LYS A 246 -1.78 -2.53 4.36
N ALA A 247 -1.50 -2.01 5.55
CA ALA A 247 -0.27 -2.21 6.30
C ALA A 247 -0.56 -2.84 7.66
N SER A 248 -0.41 -4.15 7.73
CA SER A 248 -0.59 -4.91 8.96
C SER A 248 0.64 -4.77 9.87
N LEU A 249 0.37 -4.67 11.18
CA LEU A 249 1.36 -4.57 12.23
C LEU A 249 1.16 -5.74 13.19
N ASN A 250 2.10 -6.67 13.20
CA ASN A 250 2.11 -7.83 14.10
C ASN A 250 3.17 -7.63 15.18
N ILE A 251 2.77 -7.73 16.45
CA ILE A 251 3.65 -7.53 17.60
C ILE A 251 3.49 -8.73 18.55
N VAL A 252 4.61 -9.31 18.96
CA VAL A 252 4.67 -10.46 19.88
C VAL A 252 5.66 -10.16 21.02
N PRO A 253 5.27 -10.22 22.30
CA PRO A 253 3.93 -10.54 22.79
C PRO A 253 2.88 -9.50 22.35
N GLN A 254 1.61 -9.93 22.29
CA GLN A 254 0.54 -9.05 21.85
C GLN A 254 0.35 -7.90 22.85
N PRO A 255 0.40 -6.63 22.40
CA PRO A 255 0.06 -5.49 23.25
C PRO A 255 -1.40 -5.54 23.68
N ASP A 256 -1.67 -5.14 24.92
CA ASP A 256 -3.03 -4.98 25.46
C ASP A 256 -3.75 -3.80 24.79
N SER A 257 -2.98 -2.77 24.39
CA SER A 257 -3.51 -1.61 23.66
C SER A 257 -2.65 -1.30 22.44
N ILE A 258 -3.27 -1.14 21.28
CA ILE A 258 -2.61 -0.70 20.05
C ILE A 258 -3.29 0.59 19.57
N ILE A 259 -2.52 1.68 19.51
CA ILE A 259 -2.97 2.97 18.99
C ILE A 259 -2.32 3.18 17.63
N ARG A 260 -3.11 3.27 16.56
CA ARG A 260 -2.61 3.60 15.22
C ARG A 260 -3.19 4.91 14.74
N VAL A 261 -2.33 5.83 14.30
CA VAL A 261 -2.74 7.10 13.72
C VAL A 261 -2.06 7.31 12.38
N PHE A 262 -2.83 7.19 11.30
CA PHE A 262 -2.31 7.47 9.95
C PHE A 262 -3.01 8.68 9.37
N MET A 263 -2.27 9.77 9.18
CA MET A 263 -2.80 11.01 8.63
C MET A 263 -2.61 11.05 7.12
N VAL A 264 -3.69 11.25 6.38
CA VAL A 264 -3.65 11.56 4.95
C VAL A 264 -4.10 12.99 4.74
N TYR A 265 -3.47 13.69 3.79
CA TYR A 265 -3.89 15.04 3.45
C TYR A 265 -3.76 15.31 1.96
N LYS A 266 -4.55 16.27 1.48
CA LYS A 266 -4.44 16.85 0.14
C LYS A 266 -4.50 18.37 0.20
N VAL A 267 -3.90 19.01 -0.80
CA VAL A 267 -3.94 20.47 -0.94
C VAL A 267 -5.38 20.94 -1.17
N ALA A 268 -5.76 22.04 -0.54
CA ALA A 268 -7.09 22.64 -0.65
C ALA A 268 -7.01 24.13 -0.97
N ASN A 269 -8.09 24.70 -1.51
CA ASN A 269 -8.21 26.12 -1.84
C ASN A 269 -8.92 26.94 -0.77
N GLY A 270 -9.59 26.30 0.19
CA GLY A 270 -10.25 26.94 1.33
C GLY A 270 -11.76 27.11 1.18
N ASN A 271 -12.34 26.78 0.02
CA ASN A 271 -13.79 26.86 -0.24
C ASN A 271 -14.48 25.50 -0.16
N GLU A 272 -13.72 24.42 0.06
CA GLU A 272 -14.25 23.06 0.12
C GLU A 272 -15.13 22.87 1.36
N SER A 273 -16.30 22.28 1.16
CA SER A 273 -17.12 21.76 2.25
C SER A 273 -16.83 20.28 2.42
N ILE A 274 -16.47 19.86 3.63
CA ILE A 274 -16.22 18.46 3.96
C ILE A 274 -16.97 18.05 5.22
N LYS A 275 -17.52 16.84 5.22
CA LYS A 275 -18.12 16.25 6.41
C LYS A 275 -17.03 16.12 7.49
N LYS A 276 -17.31 16.60 8.70
CA LYS A 276 -16.35 16.49 9.80
C LYS A 276 -16.23 15.04 10.25
N GLN A 277 -15.01 14.50 10.16
CA GLN A 277 -14.68 13.18 10.68
C GLN A 277 -14.91 13.14 12.19
N GLN A 278 -15.42 12.01 12.70
CA GLN A 278 -15.53 11.75 14.14
C GLN A 278 -14.31 10.95 14.59
N LEU A 279 -13.68 11.39 15.68
CA LEU A 279 -12.49 10.74 16.24
C LEU A 279 -12.82 10.17 17.60
N SER A 280 -12.22 9.03 17.93
CA SER A 280 -12.31 8.40 19.23
C SER A 280 -10.93 8.01 19.75
N ALA A 281 -10.80 7.91 21.06
CA ALA A 281 -9.57 7.52 21.72
C ALA A 281 -9.55 6.00 21.95
N VAL A 282 -8.36 5.41 21.85
CA VAL A 282 -8.09 4.08 22.40
C VAL A 282 -7.51 4.27 23.81
N GLU A 283 -8.08 3.60 24.80
CA GLU A 283 -7.55 3.63 26.17
C GLU A 283 -6.21 2.92 26.25
N ARG A 284 -5.31 3.46 27.09
CA ARG A 284 -3.99 2.90 27.33
C ARG A 284 -4.02 1.99 28.55
N ASN A 285 -3.93 0.69 28.31
CA ASN A 285 -3.89 -0.35 29.34
C ASN A 285 -2.73 -1.31 29.06
N GLY A 286 -2.07 -1.79 30.13
CA GLY A 286 -1.02 -2.83 30.05
C GLY A 286 0.15 -2.47 29.12
N PHE A 287 0.59 -3.43 28.31
CA PHE A 287 1.55 -3.19 27.24
C PHE A 287 0.88 -2.38 26.12
N VAL A 288 1.35 -1.14 25.93
CA VAL A 288 0.85 -0.25 24.86
C VAL A 288 1.85 -0.21 23.70
N ALA A 289 1.36 -0.40 22.48
CA ALA A 289 2.09 -0.08 21.26
C ALA A 289 1.41 1.09 20.53
N VAL A 290 2.21 2.03 20.03
CA VAL A 290 1.70 3.18 19.27
C VAL A 290 2.41 3.25 17.94
N GLU A 291 1.68 3.24 16.84
CA GLU A 291 2.20 3.59 15.53
C GLU A 291 1.54 4.88 15.04
N TRP A 292 2.34 5.84 14.57
CA TRP A 292 1.80 6.92 13.79
C TRP A 292 2.62 7.18 12.54
N GLY A 293 1.96 7.67 11.51
CA GLY A 293 2.57 8.03 10.23
C GLY A 293 1.60 8.86 9.40
N GLY A 294 1.90 8.99 8.12
CA GLY A 294 0.99 9.65 7.21
C GLY A 294 1.46 9.67 5.76
N ALA A 295 0.67 10.31 4.92
CA ALA A 295 0.96 10.45 3.52
C ALA A 295 0.30 11.71 2.92
N LEU A 296 0.91 12.22 1.86
CA LEU A 296 0.29 13.18 0.95
C LEU A 296 -0.42 12.40 -0.16
N GLU A 297 -1.68 12.71 -0.41
CA GLU A 297 -2.36 12.32 -1.65
C GLU A 297 -2.02 13.38 -2.71
N GLU A 298 -1.25 12.97 -3.73
CA GLU A 298 -0.78 13.82 -4.83
C GLU A 298 -1.82 14.00 -5.93
#